data_AF-A0A1U9KTB5-F1
#
_entry.id   AF-A0A1U9KTB5-F1
#
_cell.length_a   1.000
_cell.length_b   1.000
_cell.length_c   1.000
_cell.angle_alpha   90.00
_cell.angle_beta   90.00
_cell.angle_gamma   90.00
#
_symmetry.space_group_name_H-M   'P 1'
#
loop_
_entity.id
_entity.type
_entity.pdbx_description
1 polymer ?
#
loop_
_entity_poly.entity_id
_entity_poly.type
_entity_poly.pdbx_seq_one_letter_code
_entity_poly.pdbx_strand_id
1 'polypeptide(L)'
;MRGNETRNQHFVSQVEQRLNASNPNSTNGNSRIYSFRIKDREAYRIELENPRGRTIASTLSMLDLFSFDVPGGGPLRMNLEALFHKYEANVAIHTKSLLEKLAAGSADIKTELIDLFAAKLLNFVRNPFCIQKVLNSFSGVGQYEPTDPELLAVYRRIVKGQKPHQAHLCQQIDVSQEAYVEWLRLIFVLLMQIGDDQPNLFEGMIKGLFEARDTQAAAFVWTYNQGVCLLSDRSYCQPIPDGAHMAMSFNLCSTAFVDYVFADAATLVEGRAAPAFVANALTAWRQRPQATINVTVTKNNRPMLARYNRRIIEQARERVYCAEKTGIMLA
;
A
#
# COMPACT_ATOMS: atom_id res chain seq x y z
N MET A 1 -7.17 21.29 7.91
CA MET A 1 -8.21 20.28 7.51
C MET A 1 -9.60 20.82 7.78
N ARG A 2 -10.57 20.55 6.89
CA ARG A 2 -11.99 20.93 7.06
C ARG A 2 -12.85 19.68 7.29
N GLY A 3 -13.97 19.85 7.99
CA GLY A 3 -14.93 18.76 8.18
C GLY A 3 -15.61 18.35 6.87
N ASN A 4 -15.92 17.07 6.71
CA ASN A 4 -16.64 16.52 5.56
C ASN A 4 -17.62 15.42 5.98
N GLU A 5 -18.42 14.93 5.03
CA GLU A 5 -19.46 13.93 5.28
C GLU A 5 -18.98 12.48 5.07
N THR A 6 -17.70 12.24 4.78
CA THR A 6 -17.17 10.89 4.48
C THR A 6 -17.23 9.99 5.71
N ARG A 7 -18.20 9.08 5.72
CA ARG A 7 -18.43 8.09 6.79
C ARG A 7 -17.68 6.79 6.55
N ASN A 8 -17.88 6.20 5.37
CA ASN A 8 -17.23 4.95 5.02
C ASN A 8 -15.87 5.26 4.41
N GLN A 9 -14.81 4.92 5.14
CA GLN A 9 -13.45 5.34 4.83
C GLN A 9 -12.60 4.12 4.45
N HIS A 10 -11.99 4.21 3.27
CA HIS A 10 -11.35 3.08 2.60
C HIS A 10 -9.89 2.95 3.02
N PHE A 11 -9.51 1.78 3.54
CA PHE A 11 -8.12 1.47 3.86
C PHE A 11 -7.37 0.83 2.68
N VAL A 12 -8.10 0.33 1.68
CA VAL A 12 -7.59 0.07 0.32
C VAL A 12 -8.42 0.89 -0.65
N SER A 13 -7.76 1.75 -1.44
CA SER A 13 -8.45 2.77 -2.25
C SER A 13 -9.50 2.14 -3.18
N GLN A 14 -10.61 2.85 -3.39
CA GLN A 14 -11.61 2.39 -4.36
C GLN A 14 -11.03 2.30 -5.77
N VAL A 15 -10.08 3.17 -6.12
CA VAL A 15 -9.40 3.14 -7.42
C VAL A 15 -8.65 1.83 -7.61
N GLU A 16 -7.93 1.35 -6.59
CA GLU A 16 -7.22 0.07 -6.64
C GLU A 16 -8.18 -1.13 -6.73
N GLN A 17 -9.27 -1.09 -5.97
CA GLN A 17 -10.30 -2.11 -6.05
C GLN A 17 -10.93 -2.16 -7.46
N ARG A 18 -11.12 -1.01 -8.13
CA ARG A 18 -11.69 -0.94 -9.48
C ARG A 18 -10.78 -1.55 -10.54
N LEU A 19 -9.46 -1.44 -10.37
CA LEU A 19 -8.48 -2.13 -11.23
C LEU A 19 -8.57 -3.67 -11.09
N ASN A 20 -9.31 -4.16 -10.10
CA ASN A 20 -9.59 -5.57 -9.83
C ASN A 20 -11.10 -5.90 -9.91
N ALA A 21 -11.91 -5.02 -10.49
CA ALA A 21 -13.35 -5.20 -10.56
C ALA A 21 -13.75 -6.34 -11.51
N SER A 22 -14.80 -7.08 -11.16
CA SER A 22 -15.42 -8.08 -12.01
C SER A 22 -16.23 -7.49 -13.17
N ASN A 23 -16.49 -6.18 -13.12
CA ASN A 23 -17.19 -5.41 -14.15
C ASN A 23 -16.42 -4.11 -14.45
N PRO A 24 -15.23 -4.18 -15.07
CA PRO A 24 -14.31 -3.04 -15.20
C PRO A 24 -14.89 -1.83 -15.95
N ASN A 25 -15.88 -2.05 -16.81
CA ASN A 25 -16.56 -1.01 -17.60
C ASN A 25 -17.73 -0.34 -16.85
N SER A 26 -17.99 -0.70 -15.58
CA SER A 26 -19.09 -0.12 -14.82
C SER A 26 -18.83 1.36 -14.51
N THR A 27 -19.76 2.21 -14.89
CA THR A 27 -19.83 3.62 -14.46
C THR A 27 -20.73 3.76 -13.21
N ASN A 28 -20.75 4.95 -12.60
CA ASN A 28 -21.70 5.33 -11.54
C ASN A 28 -21.62 4.54 -10.21
N GLY A 29 -20.43 4.15 -9.76
CA GLY A 29 -20.25 3.55 -8.42
C GLY A 29 -20.75 2.11 -8.28
N ASN A 30 -21.22 1.49 -9.37
CA ASN A 30 -21.71 0.11 -9.41
C ASN A 30 -20.61 -0.94 -9.65
N SER A 31 -19.35 -0.53 -9.58
CA SER A 31 -18.21 -1.45 -9.70
C SER A 31 -18.24 -2.47 -8.56
N ARG A 32 -18.10 -3.74 -8.91
CA ARG A 32 -18.14 -4.88 -8.01
C ARG A 32 -16.84 -5.66 -8.08
N ILE A 33 -16.50 -6.31 -6.98
CA ILE A 33 -15.33 -7.17 -6.85
C ILE A 33 -15.75 -8.46 -6.15
N TYR A 34 -15.23 -9.62 -6.58
CA TYR A 34 -15.47 -10.85 -5.85
C TYR A 34 -14.66 -10.85 -4.57
N SER A 35 -15.25 -11.36 -3.50
CA SER A 35 -14.62 -11.48 -2.19
C SER A 35 -14.69 -12.93 -1.75
N PHE A 36 -13.55 -13.43 -1.30
CA PHE A 36 -13.40 -14.79 -0.85
C PHE A 36 -12.92 -14.79 0.59
N ARG A 37 -13.59 -15.58 1.44
CA ARG A 37 -13.18 -15.81 2.81
C ARG A 37 -12.14 -16.92 2.86
N ILE A 38 -11.04 -16.68 3.57
CA ILE A 38 -10.02 -17.71 3.78
C ILE A 38 -10.55 -18.72 4.80
N LYS A 39 -10.56 -20.00 4.42
CA LYS A 39 -11.02 -21.11 5.28
C LYS A 39 -9.88 -21.93 5.84
N ASP A 40 -8.83 -22.09 5.04
CA ASP A 40 -7.63 -22.84 5.39
C ASP A 40 -6.43 -22.18 4.70
N ARG A 41 -5.51 -21.66 5.49
CA ARG A 41 -4.31 -20.96 4.98
C ARG A 41 -3.27 -21.93 4.45
N GLU A 42 -3.11 -23.07 5.10
CA GLU A 42 -2.07 -24.06 4.78
C GLU A 42 -2.44 -24.82 3.50
N ALA A 43 -3.73 -25.15 3.34
CA ALA A 43 -4.25 -25.79 2.14
C ALA A 43 -4.72 -24.79 1.06
N TYR A 44 -4.53 -23.48 1.27
CA TYR A 44 -4.94 -22.40 0.37
C TYR A 44 -6.43 -22.41 -0.02
N ARG A 45 -7.32 -22.85 0.89
CA ARG A 45 -8.76 -22.93 0.62
C ARG A 45 -9.45 -21.62 0.90
N ILE A 46 -10.14 -21.11 -0.11
CA ILE A 46 -10.93 -19.89 -0.06
C ILE A 46 -12.37 -20.18 -0.51
N GLU A 47 -13.34 -19.50 0.08
CA GLU A 47 -14.77 -19.66 -0.23
C GLU A 47 -15.35 -18.34 -0.72
N LEU A 48 -16.02 -18.36 -1.88
CA LEU A 48 -16.70 -17.20 -2.43
C LEU A 48 -17.85 -16.75 -1.50
N GLU A 49 -17.82 -15.51 -1.03
CA GLU A 49 -18.85 -15.01 -0.12
C GLU A 49 -20.14 -14.57 -0.85
N ASN A 50 -20.01 -14.01 -2.06
CA ASN A 50 -21.15 -13.50 -2.83
C ASN A 50 -20.99 -13.79 -4.33
N PRO A 51 -21.84 -14.65 -4.92
CA PRO A 51 -21.82 -14.96 -6.36
C PRO A 51 -22.04 -13.77 -7.28
N ARG A 52 -22.58 -12.65 -6.79
CA ARG A 52 -22.77 -11.39 -7.54
C ARG A 52 -21.61 -10.41 -7.32
N GLY A 53 -20.60 -10.75 -6.53
CA GLY A 53 -19.58 -9.82 -6.05
C GLY A 53 -20.12 -8.83 -5.01
N ARG A 54 -19.23 -8.05 -4.40
CA ARG A 54 -19.56 -6.98 -3.45
C ARG A 54 -19.30 -5.62 -4.09
N THR A 55 -20.08 -4.60 -3.71
CA THR A 55 -19.89 -3.23 -4.22
C THR A 55 -18.63 -2.61 -3.63
N ILE A 56 -17.76 -2.07 -4.48
CA ILE A 56 -16.48 -1.47 -4.08
C ILE A 56 -16.64 -0.32 -3.08
N ALA A 57 -17.74 0.44 -3.19
CA ALA A 57 -18.07 1.51 -2.25
C ALA A 57 -18.23 1.04 -0.79
N SER A 58 -18.37 -0.27 -0.55
CA SER A 58 -18.61 -0.88 0.77
C SER A 58 -17.56 -1.92 1.20
N THR A 59 -16.56 -2.19 0.35
CA THR A 59 -15.49 -3.16 0.66
C THR A 59 -14.20 -2.46 1.03
N LEU A 60 -13.37 -3.13 1.83
CA LEU A 60 -12.08 -2.62 2.31
C LEU A 60 -12.17 -1.21 2.89
N SER A 61 -13.23 -1.00 3.66
CA SER A 61 -13.60 0.26 4.30
C SER A 61 -14.26 0.00 5.64
N MET A 62 -14.19 1.00 6.52
CA MET A 62 -14.82 0.98 7.84
C MET A 62 -15.46 2.34 8.12
N LEU A 63 -16.47 2.34 8.97
CA LEU A 63 -17.15 3.55 9.41
C LEU A 63 -16.21 4.37 10.31
N ASP A 64 -15.96 5.61 9.94
CA ASP A 64 -15.22 6.60 10.74
C ASP A 64 -13.77 6.19 11.10
N LEU A 65 -13.14 5.31 10.31
CA LEU A 65 -11.81 4.72 10.57
C LEU A 65 -10.67 5.73 10.78
N PHE A 66 -10.71 6.85 10.10
CA PHE A 66 -9.76 7.96 10.13
C PHE A 66 -10.42 9.24 10.63
N SER A 67 -11.64 9.16 11.15
CA SER A 67 -12.34 10.28 11.77
C SER A 67 -11.81 10.49 13.18
N PHE A 68 -11.39 11.71 13.50
CA PHE A 68 -10.75 12.02 14.78
C PHE A 68 -11.46 13.08 15.62
N ASP A 69 -12.46 13.74 15.05
CA ASP A 69 -13.38 14.64 15.75
C ASP A 69 -14.77 14.59 15.10
N VAL A 70 -15.73 14.04 15.82
CA VAL A 70 -17.11 13.80 15.38
C VAL A 70 -18.08 14.44 16.39
N PRO A 71 -18.30 15.76 16.32
CA PRO A 71 -19.13 16.47 17.28
C PRO A 71 -20.61 16.03 17.19
N GLY A 72 -21.07 15.38 18.27
CA GLY A 72 -22.48 15.35 18.71
C GLY A 72 -23.59 15.07 17.68
N GLY A 73 -23.40 14.12 16.75
CA GLY A 73 -24.49 13.62 15.89
C GLY A 73 -24.71 14.35 14.56
N GLY A 74 -23.89 15.37 14.23
CA GLY A 74 -23.96 16.06 12.95
C GLY A 74 -23.37 15.25 11.77
N PRO A 75 -23.64 15.65 10.51
CA PRO A 75 -23.02 15.07 9.31
C PRO A 75 -21.53 15.48 9.17
N LEU A 76 -21.06 16.40 10.00
CA LEU A 76 -19.69 16.88 10.14
C LEU A 76 -18.73 15.83 10.75
N ARG A 77 -17.66 15.40 10.09
CA ARG A 77 -16.48 14.80 10.78
C ARG A 77 -15.18 15.43 10.30
N MET A 78 -14.23 15.63 11.20
CA MET A 78 -12.83 15.85 10.82
C MET A 78 -12.15 14.50 10.65
N ASN A 79 -11.48 14.30 9.51
CA ASN A 79 -10.79 13.06 9.17
C ASN A 79 -9.55 13.33 8.30
N LEU A 80 -8.79 12.26 8.03
CA LEU A 80 -7.53 12.30 7.27
C LEU A 80 -7.70 12.06 5.76
N GLU A 81 -8.93 11.88 5.24
CA GLU A 81 -9.19 11.46 3.85
C GLU A 81 -8.55 12.38 2.80
N ALA A 82 -8.53 13.69 3.07
CA ALA A 82 -7.92 14.66 2.17
C ALA A 82 -6.42 14.42 1.95
N LEU A 83 -5.71 13.85 2.94
CA LEU A 83 -4.29 13.51 2.83
C LEU A 83 -4.08 12.30 1.90
N PHE A 84 -5.04 11.39 1.83
CA PHE A 84 -4.92 10.19 1.00
C PHE A 84 -5.19 10.50 -0.48
N HIS A 85 -6.13 11.41 -0.75
CA HIS A 85 -6.60 11.68 -2.10
C HIS A 85 -5.47 12.07 -3.07
N LYS A 86 -4.45 12.80 -2.59
CA LYS A 86 -3.24 13.18 -3.36
C LYS A 86 -2.58 11.97 -4.03
N TYR A 87 -2.49 10.85 -3.32
CA TYR A 87 -1.82 9.64 -3.81
C TYR A 87 -2.76 8.74 -4.62
N GLU A 88 -4.06 8.75 -4.30
CA GLU A 88 -5.04 7.88 -4.96
C GLU A 88 -5.42 8.33 -6.37
N ALA A 89 -5.41 9.64 -6.62
CA ALA A 89 -5.95 10.25 -7.84
C ALA A 89 -5.33 9.67 -9.12
N ASN A 90 -4.04 9.35 -9.09
CA ASN A 90 -3.30 8.92 -10.27
C ASN A 90 -3.02 7.41 -10.34
N VAL A 91 -3.49 6.60 -9.37
CA VAL A 91 -3.17 5.15 -9.31
C VAL A 91 -3.56 4.43 -10.60
N ALA A 92 -4.76 4.66 -11.12
CA ALA A 92 -5.22 4.02 -12.35
C ALA A 92 -4.42 4.51 -13.58
N ILE A 93 -4.10 5.80 -13.62
CA ILE A 93 -3.35 6.43 -14.72
C ILE A 93 -1.92 5.86 -14.74
N HIS A 94 -1.22 5.86 -13.62
CA HIS A 94 0.14 5.33 -13.52
C HIS A 94 0.18 3.82 -13.73
N THR A 95 -0.80 3.06 -13.25
CA THR A 95 -0.88 1.61 -13.52
C THR A 95 -0.96 1.35 -15.02
N LYS A 96 -1.89 2.02 -15.71
CA LYS A 96 -2.06 1.87 -17.16
C LYS A 96 -0.80 2.32 -17.90
N SER A 97 -0.29 3.52 -17.60
CA SER A 97 0.92 4.08 -18.20
C SER A 97 2.13 3.16 -18.04
N LEU A 98 2.35 2.63 -16.83
CA LEU A 98 3.45 1.69 -16.57
C LEU A 98 3.35 0.46 -17.48
N LEU A 99 2.19 -0.19 -17.51
CA LEU A 99 2.01 -1.41 -18.30
C LEU A 99 2.16 -1.16 -19.80
N GLU A 100 1.66 -0.03 -20.31
CA GLU A 100 1.80 0.38 -21.72
C GLU A 100 3.26 0.68 -22.08
N LYS A 101 3.95 1.47 -21.25
CA LYS A 101 5.37 1.80 -21.42
C LYS A 101 6.26 0.56 -21.38
N LEU A 102 6.02 -0.36 -20.44
CA LEU A 102 6.74 -1.63 -20.35
C LEU A 102 6.47 -2.53 -21.56
N ALA A 103 5.23 -2.56 -22.06
CA ALA A 103 4.90 -3.31 -23.27
C ALA A 103 5.60 -2.75 -24.52
N ALA A 104 5.81 -1.43 -24.57
CA ALA A 104 6.55 -0.73 -25.62
C ALA A 104 8.08 -0.74 -25.43
N GLY A 105 8.60 -1.32 -24.33
CA GLY A 105 10.04 -1.34 -24.04
C GLY A 105 10.62 0.03 -23.65
N SER A 106 9.79 0.96 -23.19
CA SER A 106 10.24 2.28 -22.75
C SER A 106 11.00 2.20 -21.42
N ALA A 107 12.08 2.98 -21.31
CA ALA A 107 12.84 3.17 -20.08
C ALA A 107 12.32 4.33 -19.22
N ASP A 108 11.43 5.17 -19.76
CA ASP A 108 10.85 6.32 -19.05
C ASP A 108 9.69 5.88 -18.15
N ILE A 109 9.99 5.15 -17.08
CA ILE A 109 8.99 4.53 -16.17
C ILE A 109 9.21 4.89 -14.70
N LYS A 110 10.20 5.75 -14.41
CA LYS A 110 10.61 6.08 -13.03
C LYS A 110 9.45 6.71 -12.24
N THR A 111 8.74 7.65 -12.84
CA THR A 111 7.62 8.34 -12.21
C THR A 111 6.52 7.36 -11.81
N GLU A 112 6.07 6.50 -12.75
CA GLU A 112 5.04 5.50 -12.43
C GLU A 112 5.48 4.54 -11.34
N LEU A 113 6.74 4.09 -11.35
CA LEU A 113 7.24 3.17 -10.32
C LEU A 113 7.25 3.79 -8.93
N ILE A 114 7.69 5.05 -8.80
CA ILE A 114 7.76 5.75 -7.52
C ILE A 114 6.35 6.10 -7.03
N ASP A 115 5.51 6.66 -7.89
CA ASP A 115 4.16 7.11 -7.52
C ASP A 115 3.24 5.92 -7.19
N LEU A 116 3.36 4.81 -7.92
CA LEU A 116 2.68 3.58 -7.56
C LEU A 116 3.20 3.02 -6.23
N PHE A 117 4.51 2.98 -6.01
CA PHE A 117 5.04 2.54 -4.72
C PHE A 117 4.49 3.40 -3.57
N ALA A 118 4.47 4.73 -3.73
CA ALA A 118 3.92 5.65 -2.74
C ALA A 118 2.44 5.35 -2.43
N ALA A 119 1.59 5.24 -3.46
CA ALA A 119 0.17 4.96 -3.28
C ALA A 119 -0.10 3.58 -2.66
N LYS A 120 0.68 2.57 -3.03
CA LYS A 120 0.55 1.20 -2.50
C LYS A 120 1.08 1.09 -1.07
N LEU A 121 2.19 1.75 -0.76
CA LEU A 121 2.71 1.86 0.60
C LEU A 121 1.75 2.62 1.51
N LEU A 122 1.08 3.65 1.00
CA LEU A 122 0.05 4.36 1.75
C LEU A 122 -1.09 3.42 2.17
N ASN A 123 -1.56 2.53 1.28
CA ASN A 123 -2.56 1.53 1.64
C ASN A 123 -2.08 0.65 2.80
N PHE A 124 -0.80 0.27 2.84
CA PHE A 124 -0.22 -0.45 3.97
C PHE A 124 -0.23 0.40 5.26
N VAL A 125 0.24 1.65 5.18
CA VAL A 125 0.31 2.60 6.32
C VAL A 125 -1.06 2.84 6.94
N ARG A 126 -2.10 3.00 6.11
CA ARG A 126 -3.48 3.25 6.56
C ARG A 126 -4.32 1.99 6.74
N ASN A 127 -3.74 0.80 6.66
CA ASN A 127 -4.49 -0.43 6.86
C ASN A 127 -4.69 -0.74 8.36
N PRO A 128 -5.93 -0.89 8.85
CA PRO A 128 -6.19 -1.19 10.26
C PRO A 128 -5.60 -2.54 10.68
N PHE A 129 -5.48 -3.50 9.76
CA PHE A 129 -4.92 -4.82 10.03
C PHE A 129 -3.38 -4.85 10.00
N CYS A 130 -2.75 -3.68 9.81
CA CYS A 130 -1.31 -3.49 9.79
C CYS A 130 -0.81 -2.52 10.89
N ILE A 131 -1.69 -1.99 11.76
CA ILE A 131 -1.35 -0.95 12.75
C ILE A 131 -0.08 -1.27 13.51
N GLN A 132 0.01 -2.44 14.15
CA GLN A 132 1.19 -2.80 14.94
C GLN A 132 2.48 -2.82 14.10
N LYS A 133 2.40 -3.32 12.87
CA LYS A 133 3.56 -3.36 11.97
C LYS A 133 3.95 -1.94 11.54
N VAL A 134 2.98 -1.09 11.23
CA VAL A 134 3.21 0.31 10.86
C VAL A 134 3.85 1.08 12.02
N LEU A 135 3.33 0.94 13.25
CA LEU A 135 3.93 1.57 14.43
C LEU A 135 5.39 1.10 14.66
N ASN A 136 5.68 -0.18 14.43
CA ASN A 136 7.04 -0.70 14.53
C ASN A 136 7.96 -0.20 13.40
N SER A 137 7.46 -0.17 12.15
CA SER A 137 8.23 0.26 10.97
C SER A 137 8.52 1.76 10.97
N PHE A 138 7.64 2.57 11.54
CA PHE A 138 7.76 4.03 11.63
C PHE A 138 7.88 4.48 13.09
N SER A 139 8.64 3.72 13.89
CA SER A 139 8.79 3.96 15.33
C SER A 139 9.27 5.38 15.60
N GLY A 140 8.67 6.04 16.60
CA GLY A 140 8.98 7.42 16.99
C GLY A 140 8.31 8.50 16.13
N VAL A 141 7.83 8.20 14.91
CA VAL A 141 7.22 9.23 14.04
C VAL A 141 5.98 9.86 14.68
N GLY A 142 5.12 9.05 15.30
CA GLY A 142 3.91 9.52 15.98
C GLY A 142 4.17 10.38 17.23
N GLN A 143 5.43 10.54 17.65
CA GLN A 143 5.83 11.36 18.80
C GLN A 143 6.23 12.79 18.41
N TYR A 144 6.46 13.06 17.11
CA TYR A 144 6.75 14.41 16.66
C TYR A 144 5.48 15.28 16.71
N GLU A 145 5.63 16.50 17.22
CA GLU A 145 4.58 17.51 17.19
C GLU A 145 4.89 18.58 16.13
N PRO A 146 3.91 18.97 15.29
CA PRO A 146 4.11 20.09 14.38
C PRO A 146 4.34 21.39 15.15
N THR A 147 5.25 22.23 14.66
CA THR A 147 5.48 23.57 15.21
C THR A 147 4.56 24.64 14.61
N ASP A 148 4.06 24.40 13.40
CA ASP A 148 3.07 25.26 12.77
C ASP A 148 1.75 25.27 13.60
N PRO A 149 1.20 26.45 13.94
CA PRO A 149 0.02 26.54 14.80
C PRO A 149 -1.23 25.84 14.23
N GLU A 150 -1.45 25.86 12.92
CA GLU A 150 -2.63 25.25 12.31
C GLU A 150 -2.51 23.72 12.31
N LEU A 151 -1.34 23.20 11.94
CA LEU A 151 -1.05 21.76 11.98
C LEU A 151 -1.06 21.24 13.42
N LEU A 152 -0.51 21.98 14.37
CA LEU A 152 -0.54 21.63 15.79
C LEU A 152 -1.97 21.57 16.34
N ALA A 153 -2.85 22.48 15.91
CA ALA A 153 -4.26 22.44 16.28
C ALA A 153 -4.95 21.16 15.76
N VAL A 154 -4.66 20.73 14.54
CA VAL A 154 -5.15 19.46 13.99
C VAL A 154 -4.60 18.26 14.77
N TYR A 155 -3.28 18.23 15.01
CA TYR A 155 -2.63 17.19 15.80
C TYR A 155 -3.26 17.04 17.20
N ARG A 156 -3.48 18.16 17.90
CA ARG A 156 -4.15 18.16 19.21
C ARG A 156 -5.59 17.65 19.15
N ARG A 157 -6.33 17.93 18.06
CA ARG A 157 -7.67 17.36 17.84
C ARG A 157 -7.62 15.88 17.55
N ILE A 158 -6.58 15.36 16.89
CA ILE A 158 -6.41 13.90 16.75
C ILE A 158 -6.35 13.24 18.13
N VAL A 159 -5.56 13.81 19.04
CA VAL A 159 -5.39 13.28 20.40
C VAL A 159 -6.66 13.45 21.24
N LYS A 160 -7.26 14.66 21.27
CA LYS A 160 -8.30 15.03 22.25
C LYS A 160 -9.71 15.16 21.68
N GLY A 161 -9.88 15.05 20.37
CA GLY A 161 -11.16 15.23 19.68
C GLY A 161 -12.19 14.16 20.05
N GLN A 162 -13.47 14.45 19.80
CA GLN A 162 -14.57 13.59 20.18
C GLN A 162 -14.64 12.38 19.24
N LYS A 163 -14.42 11.17 19.78
CA LYS A 163 -14.47 9.90 19.04
C LYS A 163 -15.39 8.88 19.72
N PRO A 164 -16.71 9.11 19.77
CA PRO A 164 -17.64 8.20 20.44
C PRO A 164 -17.65 6.78 19.84
N HIS A 165 -17.23 6.63 18.58
CA HIS A 165 -17.11 5.34 17.89
C HIS A 165 -15.84 4.56 18.25
N GLN A 166 -14.84 5.18 18.89
CA GLN A 166 -13.48 4.63 19.01
C GLN A 166 -13.44 3.27 19.69
N ALA A 167 -14.14 3.10 20.81
CA ALA A 167 -14.12 1.84 21.57
C ALA A 167 -14.66 0.67 20.72
N HIS A 168 -15.74 0.89 19.98
CA HIS A 168 -16.32 -0.11 19.09
C HIS A 168 -15.39 -0.43 17.90
N LEU A 169 -14.84 0.62 17.27
CA LEU A 169 -13.91 0.46 16.15
C LEU A 169 -12.65 -0.32 16.56
N CYS A 170 -12.06 0.02 17.70
CA CYS A 170 -10.88 -0.65 18.24
C CYS A 170 -11.14 -2.13 18.53
N GLN A 171 -12.33 -2.46 19.03
CA GLN A 171 -12.76 -3.86 19.22
C GLN A 171 -12.87 -4.62 17.89
N GLN A 172 -13.39 -3.98 16.83
CA GLN A 172 -13.54 -4.61 15.51
C GLN A 172 -12.20 -4.93 14.85
N ILE A 173 -11.19 -4.07 15.05
CA ILE A 173 -9.88 -4.22 14.41
C ILE A 173 -8.82 -4.85 15.34
N ASP A 174 -9.22 -5.22 16.56
CA ASP A 174 -8.40 -5.89 17.57
C ASP A 174 -7.13 -5.08 17.94
N VAL A 175 -7.34 -3.83 18.36
CA VAL A 175 -6.27 -2.91 18.77
C VAL A 175 -6.65 -2.15 20.04
N SER A 176 -5.68 -1.67 20.81
CA SER A 176 -5.96 -0.77 21.93
C SER A 176 -6.32 0.63 21.44
N GLN A 177 -7.06 1.36 22.27
CA GLN A 177 -7.45 2.74 21.97
C GLN A 177 -6.23 3.66 21.85
N GLU A 178 -5.20 3.42 22.66
CA GLU A 178 -3.94 4.16 22.65
C GLU A 178 -3.18 3.96 21.34
N ALA A 179 -3.06 2.70 20.89
CA ALA A 179 -2.39 2.37 19.64
C ALA A 179 -3.16 2.90 18.41
N TYR A 180 -4.50 2.92 18.46
CA TYR A 180 -5.31 3.57 17.42
C TYR A 180 -5.04 5.08 17.34
N VAL A 181 -5.01 5.80 18.47
CA VAL A 181 -4.71 7.25 18.49
C VAL A 181 -3.27 7.52 18.06
N GLU A 182 -2.30 6.69 18.48
CA GLU A 182 -0.92 6.77 18.02
C GLU A 182 -0.80 6.57 16.51
N TRP A 183 -1.55 5.61 15.96
CA TRP A 183 -1.58 5.36 14.53
C TRP A 183 -2.16 6.53 13.74
N LEU A 184 -3.27 7.15 14.19
CA LEU A 184 -3.81 8.34 13.54
C LEU A 184 -2.82 9.52 13.57
N ARG A 185 -2.11 9.71 14.69
CA ARG A 185 -1.05 10.72 14.80
C ARG A 185 0.07 10.45 13.82
N LEU A 186 0.53 9.20 13.75
CA LEU A 186 1.58 8.77 12.84
C LEU A 186 1.21 9.04 11.39
N ILE A 187 0.00 8.64 10.95
CA ILE A 187 -0.48 8.93 9.60
C ILE A 187 -0.47 10.44 9.32
N PHE A 188 -0.96 11.24 10.27
CA PHE A 188 -0.99 12.69 10.11
C PHE A 188 0.41 13.29 9.98
N VAL A 189 1.34 12.95 10.87
CA VAL A 189 2.73 13.46 10.86
C VAL A 189 3.46 13.02 9.58
N LEU A 190 3.22 11.80 9.11
CA LEU A 190 3.81 11.31 7.87
C LEU A 190 3.38 12.14 6.64
N LEU A 191 2.12 12.55 6.60
CA LEU A 191 1.48 13.07 5.39
C LEU A 191 1.22 14.58 5.41
N MET A 192 1.36 15.24 6.56
CA MET A 192 1.15 16.68 6.67
C MET A 192 2.15 17.46 5.79
N GLN A 193 1.65 18.50 5.14
CA GLN A 193 2.45 19.38 4.29
C GLN A 193 3.09 20.47 5.17
N ILE A 194 4.41 20.60 5.16
CA ILE A 194 5.16 21.57 6.00
C ILE A 194 5.41 22.91 5.25
N GLY A 195 5.10 22.97 3.95
CA GLY A 195 5.13 24.16 3.11
C GLY A 195 4.75 23.81 1.67
N ASP A 196 4.44 24.80 0.83
CA ASP A 196 3.83 24.54 -0.49
C ASP A 196 4.70 23.70 -1.45
N ASP A 197 6.04 23.79 -1.33
CA ASP A 197 6.98 23.13 -2.25
C ASP A 197 7.88 22.04 -1.60
N GLN A 198 7.66 21.73 -0.31
CA GLN A 198 8.51 20.75 0.40
C GLN A 198 7.85 19.37 0.42
N PRO A 199 8.56 18.28 0.09
CA PRO A 199 8.00 16.94 0.28
C PRO A 199 7.67 16.70 1.75
N ASN A 200 6.56 16.03 2.02
CA ASN A 200 6.27 15.59 3.39
C ASN A 200 7.20 14.43 3.80
N LEU A 201 7.14 14.02 5.07
CA LEU A 201 8.02 12.96 5.59
C LEU A 201 7.86 11.64 4.82
N PHE A 202 6.63 11.29 4.43
CA PHE A 202 6.34 10.10 3.64
C PHE A 202 7.03 10.13 2.27
N GLU A 203 6.93 11.24 1.55
CA GLU A 203 7.60 11.45 0.26
C GLU A 203 9.12 11.48 0.39
N GLY A 204 9.64 12.12 1.44
CA GLY A 204 11.07 12.14 1.76
C GLY A 204 11.64 10.74 2.00
N MET A 205 10.93 9.88 2.73
CA MET A 205 11.34 8.49 2.96
C MET A 205 11.33 7.66 1.67
N ILE A 206 10.28 7.80 0.84
CA ILE A 206 10.21 7.11 -0.45
C ILE A 206 11.34 7.56 -1.38
N LYS A 207 11.61 8.86 -1.43
CA LYS A 207 12.75 9.40 -2.16
C LYS A 207 14.05 8.79 -1.66
N GLY A 208 14.24 8.66 -0.35
CA GLY A 208 15.38 7.97 0.24
C GLY A 208 15.54 6.54 -0.28
N LEU A 209 14.45 5.75 -0.31
CA LEU A 209 14.50 4.36 -0.80
C LEU A 209 14.92 4.24 -2.27
N PHE A 210 14.47 5.15 -3.13
CA PHE A 210 14.73 5.08 -4.56
C PHE A 210 15.99 5.83 -5.01
N GLU A 211 16.45 6.81 -4.24
CA GLU A 211 17.53 7.73 -4.65
C GLU A 211 18.78 7.67 -3.78
N ALA A 212 18.76 6.98 -2.64
CA ALA A 212 19.95 6.76 -1.83
C ALA A 212 20.99 5.93 -2.60
N ARG A 213 22.24 6.39 -2.58
CA ARG A 213 23.32 5.80 -3.41
C ARG A 213 23.85 4.46 -2.91
N ASP A 214 23.60 4.15 -1.66
CA ASP A 214 23.90 2.89 -0.99
C ASP A 214 22.74 1.88 -1.06
N THR A 215 21.57 2.30 -1.54
CA THR A 215 20.41 1.43 -1.71
C THR A 215 20.31 0.96 -3.16
N GLN A 216 20.15 -0.34 -3.36
CA GLN A 216 19.78 -0.92 -4.65
C GLN A 216 18.28 -1.16 -4.70
N ALA A 217 17.60 -0.45 -5.59
CA ALA A 217 16.17 -0.61 -5.85
C ALA A 217 15.94 -1.50 -7.08
N ALA A 218 15.02 -2.45 -6.97
CA ALA A 218 14.57 -3.29 -8.07
C ALA A 218 13.04 -3.41 -8.07
N ALA A 219 12.47 -3.51 -9.28
CA ALA A 219 11.05 -3.76 -9.49
C ALA A 219 10.87 -4.94 -10.47
N PHE A 220 10.23 -6.01 -10.02
CA PHE A 220 9.88 -7.16 -10.86
C PHE A 220 8.40 -7.09 -11.19
N VAL A 221 8.08 -6.78 -12.45
CA VAL A 221 6.70 -6.63 -12.94
C VAL A 221 6.26 -7.92 -13.64
N TRP A 222 5.15 -8.46 -13.18
CA TRP A 222 4.57 -9.70 -13.68
C TRP A 222 3.24 -9.38 -14.37
N THR A 223 3.08 -9.80 -15.63
CA THR A 223 1.86 -9.53 -16.41
C THR A 223 1.29 -10.81 -17.01
N TYR A 224 -0.04 -10.86 -17.11
CA TYR A 224 -0.77 -12.07 -17.48
C TYR A 224 -1.86 -11.78 -18.51
N ASN A 225 -1.94 -12.63 -19.53
CA ASN A 225 -3.05 -12.62 -20.49
C ASN A 225 -4.24 -13.46 -19.97
N GLN A 226 -3.96 -14.42 -19.09
CA GLN A 226 -4.93 -15.33 -18.49
C GLN A 226 -4.61 -15.56 -17.02
N GLY A 227 -5.65 -15.73 -16.21
CA GLY A 227 -5.55 -15.85 -14.76
C GLY A 227 -5.71 -14.49 -14.09
N VAL A 228 -5.96 -14.52 -12.78
CA VAL A 228 -6.24 -13.33 -11.99
C VAL A 228 -5.26 -13.21 -10.82
N CYS A 229 -4.79 -11.99 -10.58
CA CYS A 229 -4.04 -11.62 -9.39
C CYS A 229 -5.03 -11.36 -8.25
N LEU A 230 -4.78 -11.96 -7.09
CA LEU A 230 -5.54 -11.65 -5.88
C LEU A 230 -5.13 -10.30 -5.30
N LEU A 231 -6.09 -9.58 -4.73
CA LEU A 231 -5.91 -8.39 -3.91
C LEU A 231 -6.13 -8.78 -2.44
N SER A 232 -5.15 -8.46 -1.60
CA SER A 232 -5.20 -8.70 -0.15
C SER A 232 -6.05 -7.66 0.57
N ASP A 233 -6.78 -8.05 1.62
CA ASP A 233 -7.37 -7.08 2.56
C ASP A 233 -6.33 -6.26 3.33
N ARG A 234 -5.06 -6.67 3.30
CA ARG A 234 -3.91 -5.91 3.80
C ARG A 234 -3.23 -5.02 2.74
N SER A 235 -3.69 -5.05 1.48
CA SER A 235 -3.14 -4.37 0.29
C SER A 235 -1.72 -4.76 -0.17
N TYR A 236 -0.98 -5.55 0.62
CA TYR A 236 0.37 -6.00 0.26
C TYR A 236 0.63 -7.42 0.76
N CYS A 237 1.72 -8.01 0.28
CA CYS A 237 2.37 -9.15 0.92
C CYS A 237 3.90 -9.02 0.83
N GLN A 238 4.63 -9.75 1.66
CA GLN A 238 6.08 -9.89 1.58
C GLN A 238 6.44 -11.02 0.60
N PRO A 239 7.15 -10.74 -0.51
CA PRO A 239 7.58 -11.75 -1.46
C PRO A 239 8.82 -12.52 -0.99
N ILE A 240 9.50 -12.07 0.04
CA ILE A 240 10.64 -12.77 0.63
C ILE A 240 10.62 -12.49 2.13
N PRO A 241 11.04 -13.47 2.96
CA PRO A 241 11.12 -13.26 4.41
C PRO A 241 12.02 -12.09 4.77
N ASP A 242 11.73 -11.45 5.90
CA ASP A 242 12.49 -10.30 6.38
C ASP A 242 13.98 -10.64 6.57
N GLY A 243 14.83 -9.68 6.24
CA GLY A 243 16.29 -9.77 6.35
C GLY A 243 16.91 -8.38 6.19
N ALA A 244 18.15 -8.31 5.71
CA ALA A 244 18.84 -7.05 5.43
C ALA A 244 18.35 -6.33 4.14
N HIS A 245 17.08 -6.56 3.78
CA HIS A 245 16.41 -5.97 2.63
C HIS A 245 14.94 -5.70 2.99
N MET A 246 14.33 -4.75 2.30
CA MET A 246 12.89 -4.54 2.30
C MET A 246 12.32 -5.07 0.99
N ALA A 247 11.30 -5.92 1.06
CA ALA A 247 10.58 -6.35 -0.13
C ALA A 247 9.07 -6.33 0.07
N MET A 248 8.37 -5.80 -0.93
CA MET A 248 6.91 -5.65 -0.91
C MET A 248 6.33 -6.00 -2.27
N SER A 249 5.34 -6.87 -2.28
CA SER A 249 4.53 -7.17 -3.44
C SER A 249 3.24 -6.37 -3.39
N PHE A 250 2.92 -5.71 -4.49
CA PHE A 250 1.68 -4.96 -4.65
C PHE A 250 0.92 -5.42 -5.89
N ASN A 251 -0.39 -5.57 -5.74
CA ASN A 251 -1.29 -5.75 -6.87
C ASN A 251 -1.31 -4.46 -7.71
N LEU A 252 -1.12 -4.57 -9.03
CA LEU A 252 -1.29 -3.43 -9.94
C LEU A 252 -2.73 -3.39 -10.46
N CYS A 253 -3.19 -4.52 -11.01
CA CYS A 253 -4.55 -4.73 -11.48
C CYS A 253 -4.89 -6.23 -11.47
N SER A 254 -6.05 -6.60 -12.00
CA SER A 254 -6.49 -8.00 -12.08
C SER A 254 -5.52 -8.94 -12.78
N THR A 255 -4.64 -8.44 -13.65
CA THR A 255 -3.72 -9.24 -14.48
C THR A 255 -2.25 -8.87 -14.29
N ALA A 256 -1.91 -8.04 -13.31
CA ALA A 256 -0.52 -7.68 -13.06
C ALA A 256 -0.24 -7.38 -11.58
N PHE A 257 0.97 -7.70 -11.16
CA PHE A 257 1.51 -7.31 -9.85
C PHE A 257 2.99 -6.95 -9.98
N VAL A 258 3.52 -6.29 -8.97
CA VAL A 258 4.93 -5.86 -8.91
C VAL A 258 5.53 -6.22 -7.56
N ASP A 259 6.76 -6.76 -7.58
CA ASP A 259 7.59 -6.94 -6.41
C ASP A 259 8.65 -5.83 -6.38
N TYR A 260 8.59 -4.95 -5.38
CA TYR A 260 9.66 -4.01 -5.09
C TYR A 260 10.64 -4.63 -4.11
N VAL A 261 11.93 -4.46 -4.36
CA VAL A 261 13.00 -4.89 -3.47
C VAL A 261 13.99 -3.74 -3.30
N PHE A 262 14.32 -3.44 -2.06
CA PHE A 262 15.33 -2.46 -1.67
C PHE A 262 16.32 -3.16 -0.75
N ALA A 263 17.60 -3.10 -1.06
CA ALA A 263 18.64 -3.70 -0.24
C ALA A 263 19.84 -2.77 -0.15
N ASP A 264 20.56 -2.82 0.97
CA ASP A 264 21.89 -2.24 1.03
C ASP A 264 22.77 -2.95 0.01
N ALA A 265 23.46 -2.17 -0.80
CA ALA A 265 24.33 -2.67 -1.83
C ALA A 265 25.43 -3.59 -1.27
N ALA A 266 25.93 -3.32 -0.06
CA ALA A 266 26.91 -4.16 0.64
C ALA A 266 26.35 -5.54 0.97
N THR A 267 25.10 -5.61 1.46
CA THR A 267 24.42 -6.87 1.77
C THR A 267 24.30 -7.78 0.55
N LEU A 268 24.13 -7.24 -0.66
CA LEU A 268 24.01 -8.04 -1.87
C LEU A 268 25.31 -8.77 -2.27
N VAL A 269 26.45 -8.25 -1.86
CA VAL A 269 27.78 -8.75 -2.26
C VAL A 269 28.58 -9.36 -1.10
N GLU A 270 28.13 -9.17 0.14
CA GLU A 270 28.74 -9.75 1.34
C GLU A 270 28.82 -11.28 1.23
N GLY A 271 30.02 -11.83 1.44
CA GLY A 271 30.29 -13.27 1.35
C GLY A 271 30.19 -13.87 -0.07
N ARG A 272 29.89 -13.07 -1.10
CA ARG A 272 29.75 -13.54 -2.50
C ARG A 272 30.92 -13.16 -3.40
N ALA A 273 31.81 -12.29 -2.95
CA ALA A 273 33.00 -11.86 -3.69
C ALA A 273 34.17 -11.50 -2.74
N ALA A 274 35.38 -11.42 -3.30
CA ALA A 274 36.56 -11.02 -2.55
C ALA A 274 36.41 -9.59 -1.96
N PRO A 275 36.88 -9.31 -0.73
CA PRO A 275 36.67 -8.02 -0.05
C PRO A 275 37.12 -6.80 -0.86
N ALA A 276 38.24 -6.90 -1.59
CA ALA A 276 38.73 -5.82 -2.45
C ALA A 276 37.77 -5.52 -3.63
N PHE A 277 37.17 -6.54 -4.22
CA PHE A 277 36.16 -6.36 -5.27
C PHE A 277 34.90 -5.70 -4.70
N VAL A 278 34.44 -6.14 -3.53
CA VAL A 278 33.30 -5.54 -2.82
C VAL A 278 33.54 -4.05 -2.55
N ALA A 279 34.71 -3.70 -1.99
CA ALA A 279 35.06 -2.30 -1.73
C ALA A 279 35.08 -1.45 -3.00
N ASN A 280 35.64 -1.98 -4.09
CA ASN A 280 35.68 -1.28 -5.39
C ASN A 280 34.28 -1.13 -6.00
N ALA A 281 33.44 -2.16 -5.95
CA ALA A 281 32.07 -2.13 -6.46
C ALA A 281 31.20 -1.12 -5.68
N LEU A 282 31.29 -1.11 -4.35
CA LEU A 282 30.58 -0.15 -3.50
C LEU A 282 31.04 1.29 -3.78
N THR A 283 32.34 1.50 -3.98
CA THR A 283 32.89 2.82 -4.34
C THR A 283 32.37 3.28 -5.69
N ALA A 284 32.39 2.40 -6.70
CA ALA A 284 31.86 2.71 -8.03
C ALA A 284 30.36 3.01 -8.01
N TRP A 285 29.57 2.33 -7.18
CA TRP A 285 28.14 2.61 -7.01
C TRP A 285 27.87 3.97 -6.38
N ARG A 286 28.63 4.35 -5.34
CA ARG A 286 28.52 5.68 -4.70
C ARG A 286 28.89 6.83 -5.62
N GLN A 287 29.74 6.57 -6.62
CA GLN A 287 30.15 7.54 -7.63
C GLN A 287 29.17 7.67 -8.80
N ARG A 288 28.13 6.83 -8.89
CA ARG A 288 27.12 6.97 -9.96
C ARG A 288 26.41 8.32 -9.85
N PRO A 289 26.18 9.00 -10.99
CA PRO A 289 25.51 10.30 -10.99
C PRO A 289 24.04 10.20 -10.57
N GLN A 290 23.39 9.06 -10.81
CA GLN A 290 22.00 8.81 -10.43
C GLN A 290 21.81 7.38 -9.92
N ALA A 291 20.93 7.21 -8.94
CA ALA A 291 20.42 5.91 -8.55
C ALA A 291 19.54 5.35 -9.68
N THR A 292 19.67 4.05 -9.92
CA THR A 292 18.95 3.34 -10.99
C THR A 292 18.02 2.30 -10.39
N ILE A 293 16.78 2.25 -10.86
CA ILE A 293 15.84 1.19 -10.50
C ILE A 293 16.00 0.07 -11.52
N ASN A 294 16.39 -1.12 -11.07
CA ASN A 294 16.49 -2.28 -11.94
C ASN A 294 15.09 -2.85 -12.18
N VAL A 295 14.60 -2.77 -13.42
CA VAL A 295 13.24 -3.22 -13.76
C VAL A 295 13.30 -4.46 -14.62
N THR A 296 12.61 -5.51 -14.20
CA THR A 296 12.46 -6.76 -14.97
C THR A 296 10.99 -7.03 -15.22
N VAL A 297 10.62 -7.33 -16.47
CA VAL A 297 9.25 -7.66 -16.84
C VAL A 297 9.18 -9.11 -17.26
N THR A 298 8.28 -9.88 -16.65
CA THR A 298 8.01 -11.27 -17.04
C THR A 298 6.54 -11.44 -17.40
N LYS A 299 6.28 -12.03 -18.58
CA LYS A 299 4.93 -12.30 -19.08
C LYS A 299 4.54 -13.76 -18.87
N ASN A 300 3.31 -14.00 -18.41
CA ASN A 300 2.66 -15.31 -18.35
C ASN A 300 3.42 -16.40 -17.55
N ASN A 301 4.20 -16.01 -16.53
CA ASN A 301 4.83 -16.97 -15.62
C ASN A 301 3.81 -17.50 -14.62
N ARG A 302 3.11 -18.58 -15.00
CA ARG A 302 2.06 -19.23 -14.21
C ARG A 302 2.54 -19.71 -12.82
N PRO A 303 3.71 -20.37 -12.67
CA PRO A 303 4.23 -20.72 -11.36
C PRO A 303 4.36 -19.51 -10.42
N MET A 304 4.78 -18.35 -10.96
CA MET A 304 4.87 -17.13 -10.16
C MET A 304 3.50 -16.56 -9.78
N LEU A 305 2.50 -16.64 -10.68
CA LEU A 305 1.12 -16.25 -10.34
C LEU A 305 0.54 -17.10 -9.21
N ALA A 306 0.71 -18.42 -9.30
CA ALA A 306 0.31 -19.35 -8.25
C ALA A 306 1.00 -19.03 -6.92
N ARG A 307 2.30 -18.73 -6.95
CA ARG A 307 3.07 -18.34 -5.77
C ARG A 307 2.58 -17.01 -5.17
N TYR A 308 2.34 -16.01 -6.01
CA TYR A 308 1.81 -14.72 -5.59
C TYR A 308 0.44 -14.87 -4.91
N ASN A 309 -0.51 -15.54 -5.58
CA ASN A 309 -1.86 -15.73 -5.04
C ASN A 309 -1.85 -16.52 -3.71
N ARG A 310 -1.00 -17.55 -3.59
CA ARG A 310 -0.82 -18.28 -2.32
C ARG A 310 -0.31 -17.38 -1.20
N ARG A 311 0.66 -16.51 -1.47
CA ARG A 311 1.17 -15.55 -0.47
C ARG A 311 0.14 -14.52 -0.05
N ILE A 312 -0.68 -14.06 -0.99
CA ILE A 312 -1.80 -13.18 -0.69
C ILE A 312 -2.77 -13.88 0.28
N ILE A 313 -3.07 -15.17 0.06
CA ILE A 313 -3.90 -15.96 0.99
C ILE A 313 -3.21 -16.16 2.34
N GLU A 314 -1.93 -16.51 2.37
CA GLU A 314 -1.16 -16.72 3.61
C GLU A 314 -1.15 -15.48 4.49
N GLN A 315 -0.97 -14.30 3.89
CA GLN A 315 -0.65 -13.06 4.61
C GLN A 315 -1.84 -12.11 4.81
N ALA A 316 -2.93 -12.27 4.06
CA ALA A 316 -4.17 -11.51 4.27
C ALA A 316 -4.77 -11.76 5.66
N ARG A 317 -5.58 -10.85 6.19
CA ARG A 317 -6.19 -10.97 7.52
C ARG A 317 -7.36 -11.95 7.55
N GLU A 318 -8.28 -11.88 6.59
CA GLU A 318 -9.45 -12.77 6.50
C GLU A 318 -9.94 -13.02 5.07
N ARG A 319 -9.72 -12.06 4.17
CA ARG A 319 -10.31 -12.06 2.84
C ARG A 319 -9.31 -11.71 1.76
N VAL A 320 -9.55 -12.28 0.60
CA VAL A 320 -8.90 -11.91 -0.66
C VAL A 320 -9.96 -11.54 -1.69
N TYR A 321 -9.58 -10.72 -2.65
CA TYR A 321 -10.49 -10.13 -3.63
C TYR A 321 -9.94 -10.28 -5.04
N CYS A 322 -10.79 -10.40 -6.05
CA CYS A 322 -10.35 -10.37 -7.45
C CYS A 322 -11.51 -10.14 -8.43
N ALA A 323 -11.16 -10.04 -9.71
CA ALA A 323 -12.09 -9.84 -10.81
C ALA A 323 -12.86 -11.11 -11.21
N GLU A 324 -12.35 -12.30 -10.86
CA GLU A 324 -12.90 -13.58 -11.33
C GLU A 324 -13.60 -14.38 -10.22
N LYS A 325 -14.65 -15.10 -10.59
CA LYS A 325 -15.44 -15.89 -9.64
C LYS A 325 -14.80 -17.25 -9.34
N THR A 326 -14.10 -17.83 -10.32
CA THR A 326 -13.57 -19.21 -10.30
C THR A 326 -12.26 -19.27 -11.08
N GLY A 327 -11.54 -20.39 -10.99
CA GLY A 327 -10.30 -20.60 -11.77
C GLY A 327 -9.11 -19.80 -11.25
N ILE A 328 -9.13 -19.43 -9.96
CA ILE A 328 -8.01 -18.75 -9.30
C ILE A 328 -6.83 -19.73 -9.24
N MET A 329 -5.70 -19.32 -9.82
CA MET A 329 -4.51 -20.14 -9.91
C MET A 329 -3.79 -20.20 -8.56
N LEU A 330 -3.68 -21.40 -8.01
CA LEU A 330 -3.00 -21.69 -6.74
C LEU A 330 -1.96 -22.82 -6.86
N ALA A 331 -1.94 -23.54 -7.99
CA ALA A 331 -1.00 -24.61 -8.32
C ALA A 331 -0.47 -24.45 -9.74
#